data_AF-A0A7S1SS95-F1
#
_entry.id   AF-A0A7S1SS95-F1
#
_cell.length_a   1.000
_cell.length_b   1.000
_cell.length_c   1.000
_cell.angle_alpha   90.00
_cell.angle_beta   90.00
_cell.angle_gamma   90.00
#
_symmetry.space_group_name_H-M   'P 1'
#
loop_
_entity.id
_entity.type
_entity.pdbx_description
1 polymer ?
#
loop_
_entity_poly.entity_id
_entity_poly.type
_entity_poly.pdbx_seq_one_letter_code
_entity_poly.pdbx_strand_id
1 'polypeptide(L)'
;VNGYEGTGRSLSLKLIQQLREQGAKVASSNAGEGTAMSGGRSFREVQLQEPIRYAVGDKLESWLHELLCLDAAEHIPRPPTHMPHPSQCELYYVNRDTLFSYHKASEVFLQRIMSLYVSSHYKNSPNDLLLMC
;
A
#
# COMPACT_ATOMS: atom_id res chain seq x y z
N VAL A 1 4.81 -1.78 -3.88
CA VAL A 1 4.43 -1.60 -5.30
C VAL A 1 3.92 -0.17 -5.36
N ASN A 2 4.82 0.77 -5.62
CA ASN A 2 4.55 2.20 -5.53
C ASN A 2 4.81 2.74 -6.94
N GLY A 3 3.81 3.36 -7.58
CA GLY A 3 3.90 3.78 -8.97
C GLY A 3 2.55 3.92 -9.67
N TYR A 4 2.59 4.50 -10.87
CA TYR A 4 1.45 4.57 -11.80
C TYR A 4 0.90 3.17 -12.10
N GLU A 5 -0.42 2.98 -11.95
CA GLU A 5 -1.09 1.67 -12.04
C GLU A 5 -0.60 0.59 -11.05
N GLY A 6 0.08 0.99 -9.97
CA GLY A 6 0.40 0.10 -8.88
C GLY A 6 -0.88 -0.53 -8.28
N THR A 7 -0.83 -1.84 -8.02
CA THR A 7 -1.89 -2.49 -7.24
C THR A 7 -1.84 -1.98 -5.80
N GLY A 8 -3.01 -1.76 -5.20
CA GLY A 8 -3.09 -1.32 -3.80
C GLY A 8 -2.28 -2.25 -2.88
N ARG A 9 -1.48 -1.67 -1.97
CA ARG A 9 -0.59 -2.42 -1.06
C ARG A 9 -1.38 -3.48 -0.26
N SER A 10 -2.64 -3.20 0.08
CA SER A 10 -3.54 -4.13 0.76
C SER A 10 -3.80 -5.42 -0.03
N LEU A 11 -3.95 -5.35 -1.35
CA LEU A 11 -4.09 -6.52 -2.21
C LEU A 11 -2.79 -7.32 -2.25
N SER A 12 -1.65 -6.63 -2.44
CA SER A 12 -0.34 -7.30 -2.45
C SER A 12 -0.09 -8.04 -1.14
N LEU A 13 -0.40 -7.42 0.01
CA LEU A 13 -0.24 -8.04 1.32
C LEU A 13 -1.19 -9.22 1.53
N LYS A 14 -2.47 -9.10 1.18
CA LYS A 14 -3.45 -10.20 1.31
C LYS A 14 -3.10 -11.37 0.40
N LEU A 15 -2.75 -11.11 -0.85
CA LEU A 15 -2.39 -12.14 -1.82
C LEU A 15 -1.08 -12.84 -1.42
N ILE A 16 -0.04 -12.08 -1.07
CA ILE A 16 1.24 -12.64 -0.62
C ILE A 16 1.04 -13.43 0.68
N GLN A 17 0.22 -12.94 1.61
CA GLN A 17 -0.11 -13.68 2.83
C GLN A 17 -0.82 -15.01 2.50
N GLN A 18 -1.83 -15.00 1.62
CA GLN A 18 -2.51 -16.23 1.19
C GLN A 18 -1.55 -17.22 0.53
N LEU A 19 -0.63 -16.73 -0.31
CA LEU A 19 0.38 -17.57 -0.96
C LEU A 19 1.39 -18.13 0.05
N ARG A 20 1.79 -17.36 1.07
CA ARG A 20 2.62 -17.85 2.18
C ARG A 20 1.92 -18.94 2.97
N GLU A 21 0.63 -18.76 3.31
CA GLU A 21 -0.16 -19.75 4.03
C GLU A 21 -0.36 -21.04 3.23
N GLN A 22 -0.62 -20.93 1.92
CA GLN A 22 -0.74 -22.09 1.03
C GLN A 22 0.60 -22.82 0.86
N GLY A 23 1.70 -22.09 0.68
CA GLY A 23 3.05 -22.66 0.61
C GLY A 23 3.46 -23.36 1.92
N ALA A 24 3.11 -22.80 3.08
CA ALA A 24 3.39 -23.40 4.39
C ALA A 24 2.62 -24.70 4.61
N LYS A 25 1.34 -24.77 4.20
CA LYS A 25 0.51 -25.99 4.29
C LYS A 25 1.06 -27.15 3.46
N VAL A 26 1.63 -26.85 2.29
CA VAL A 26 2.29 -27.85 1.42
C VAL A 26 3.60 -28.35 2.03
N ALA A 27 4.35 -27.49 2.73
CA ALA A 27 5.57 -27.88 3.43
C ALA A 27 5.31 -28.79 4.65
N SER A 28 4.20 -28.58 5.38
CA SER A 28 3.84 -29.40 6.55
C SER A 28 3.20 -30.75 6.20
N SER A 29 2.61 -30.90 5.01
CA SER A 29 1.94 -32.14 4.57
C SER A 29 2.91 -33.24 4.09
N ASN A 30 4.20 -32.95 3.94
CA ASN A 30 5.21 -33.93 3.50
C ASN A 30 5.71 -34.88 4.61
N ALA A 31 5.02 -34.96 5.75
CA ALA A 31 5.34 -35.88 6.85
C ALA A 31 4.48 -37.18 6.86
N GLY A 32 3.62 -37.41 5.85
CA GLY A 32 2.79 -38.61 5.76
C GLY A 32 2.78 -39.21 4.36
N GLU A 33 3.14 -40.48 4.27
CA GLU A 33 3.21 -41.28 3.04
C GLU A 33 1.89 -41.33 2.27
N GLY A 34 1.98 -41.27 0.93
CA GLY A 34 1.01 -41.90 0.03
C GLY A 34 0.00 -40.98 -0.67
N THR A 35 0.15 -40.88 -1.99
CA THR A 35 -0.91 -40.62 -3.01
C THR A 35 -1.68 -39.29 -2.97
N ALA A 36 -1.20 -38.27 -3.69
CA ALA A 36 -2.04 -37.41 -4.55
C ALA A 36 -1.20 -36.52 -5.48
N MET A 37 -1.54 -36.53 -6.76
CA MET A 37 -0.92 -35.78 -7.86
C MET A 37 -1.27 -34.28 -7.83
N SER A 38 -0.86 -33.55 -6.79
CA SER A 38 -0.95 -32.09 -6.76
C SER A 38 0.45 -31.51 -6.61
N GLY A 39 1.01 -31.03 -7.72
CA GLY A 39 2.35 -30.44 -7.75
C GLY A 39 2.49 -29.36 -6.69
N GLY A 40 3.27 -29.65 -5.64
CA GLY A 40 3.49 -28.75 -4.51
C GLY A 40 4.11 -27.44 -4.98
N ARG A 41 3.30 -26.39 -5.05
CA ARG A 41 3.76 -25.05 -5.46
C ARG A 41 4.57 -24.45 -4.32
N SER A 42 5.89 -24.36 -4.51
CA SER A 42 6.75 -23.58 -3.62
C SER A 42 6.57 -22.09 -3.93
N PHE A 43 6.34 -21.27 -2.90
CA PHE A 43 6.22 -19.83 -3.04
C PHE A 43 7.54 -19.17 -2.65
N ARG A 44 8.11 -18.37 -3.56
CA ARG A 44 9.30 -17.55 -3.31
C ARG A 44 9.01 -16.11 -3.71
N GLU A 45 9.11 -15.22 -2.74
CA GLU A 45 8.96 -13.79 -2.95
C GLU A 45 10.31 -13.18 -3.35
N VAL A 46 10.32 -12.38 -4.42
CA VAL A 46 11.50 -11.64 -4.90
C VAL A 46 11.07 -10.21 -5.15
N GLN A 47 11.86 -9.26 -4.65
CA GLN A 47 11.63 -7.83 -4.86
C GLN A 47 12.81 -7.24 -5.63
N LEU A 48 12.49 -6.43 -6.64
CA LEU A 48 13.46 -5.61 -7.36
C LEU A 48 13.28 -4.16 -6.89
N GLN A 49 14.38 -3.53 -6.47
CA GLN A 49 14.38 -2.14 -5.99
C GLN A 49 15.35 -1.25 -6.78
N GLU A 50 16.35 -1.84 -7.45
CA GLU A 50 17.34 -1.07 -8.20
C GLU A 50 16.77 -0.59 -9.54
N PRO A 51 16.72 0.74 -9.79
CA PRO A 51 16.25 1.27 -11.06
C PRO A 51 17.29 1.06 -12.16
N ILE A 52 16.79 0.77 -13.37
CA ILE A 52 17.65 0.56 -14.55
C ILE A 52 17.69 1.77 -15.49
N ARG A 53 16.78 2.74 -15.31
CA ARG A 53 16.63 3.91 -16.20
C ARG A 53 17.28 5.18 -15.66
N TYR A 54 17.42 5.28 -14.35
CA TYR A 54 17.94 6.42 -13.63
C TYR A 54 18.79 5.93 -12.45
N ALA A 55 19.54 6.84 -11.83
CA ALA A 55 20.40 6.50 -10.72
C ALA A 55 19.58 6.17 -9.46
N VAL A 56 20.14 5.31 -8.60
CA VAL A 56 19.59 5.07 -7.27
C VAL A 56 19.57 6.39 -6.50
N GLY A 57 18.41 6.76 -5.95
CA GLY A 57 18.24 8.01 -5.20
C GLY A 57 18.12 9.26 -6.06
N ASP A 58 17.57 9.14 -7.27
CA ASP A 58 17.28 10.30 -8.12
C ASP A 58 16.32 11.26 -7.40
N LYS A 59 16.77 12.51 -7.22
CA LYS A 59 15.99 13.54 -6.52
C LYS A 59 14.69 13.88 -7.25
N LEU A 60 14.66 13.78 -8.57
CA LEU A 60 13.45 14.03 -9.36
C LEU A 60 12.43 12.91 -9.13
N GLU A 61 12.89 11.67 -9.02
CA GLU A 61 12.03 10.53 -8.68
C GLU A 61 11.45 10.71 -7.27
N SER A 62 12.28 11.05 -6.29
CA SER A 62 11.81 11.28 -4.90
C SER A 62 10.80 12.42 -4.83
N TRP A 63 11.10 13.55 -5.48
CA TRP A 63 10.17 14.69 -5.55
C TRP A 63 8.83 14.30 -6.20
N LEU A 64 8.87 13.53 -7.29
CA LEU A 64 7.66 13.08 -7.97
C LEU A 64 6.83 12.12 -7.10
N HIS A 65 7.49 11.22 -6.36
CA HIS A 65 6.82 10.32 -5.43
C HIS A 65 6.14 11.07 -4.28
N GLU A 66 6.80 12.09 -3.74
CA GLU A 66 6.22 12.96 -2.71
C GLU A 66 5.01 13.73 -3.27
N LEU A 67 5.16 14.40 -4.43
CA LEU A 67 4.12 15.21 -5.06
C LEU A 67 2.87 14.40 -5.40
N LEU A 68 3.05 13.20 -5.97
CA LEU A 68 1.95 12.33 -6.38
C LEU A 68 1.49 11.38 -5.27
N CYS A 69 2.03 11.52 -4.05
CA CYS A 69 1.70 10.68 -2.90
C CYS A 69 1.81 9.17 -3.20
N LEU A 70 2.80 8.76 -4.03
CA LEU A 70 2.95 7.36 -4.44
C LEU A 70 3.38 6.45 -3.28
N ASP A 71 4.02 7.03 -2.26
CA ASP A 71 4.42 6.38 -1.02
C ASP A 71 3.43 6.62 0.14
N ALA A 72 2.21 7.08 -0.16
CA ALA A 72 1.20 7.33 0.85
C ALA A 72 0.94 6.12 1.75
N ALA A 73 1.03 4.90 1.22
CA ALA A 73 0.84 3.66 1.99
C ALA A 73 1.88 3.44 3.12
N GLU A 74 2.96 4.22 3.17
CA GLU A 74 3.93 4.21 4.28
C GLU A 74 3.54 5.19 5.40
N HIS A 75 2.65 6.13 5.10
CA HIS A 75 2.21 7.18 6.01
C HIS A 75 1.00 6.79 6.87
N ILE A 76 0.65 5.50 6.91
CA ILE A 76 -0.44 4.99 7.74
C ILE A 76 -0.03 5.09 9.22
N PRO A 77 -0.72 5.90 10.05
CA PRO A 77 -0.42 5.95 11.46
C PRO A 77 -0.71 4.60 12.12
N ARG A 78 0.11 4.23 13.10
CA ARG A 78 -0.17 3.04 13.91
C ARG A 78 -1.52 3.24 14.61
N PRO A 79 -2.43 2.25 14.54
CA PRO A 79 -3.71 2.38 15.20
C PRO A 79 -3.49 2.54 16.72
N PRO A 80 -4.28 3.39 17.39
CA PRO A 80 -4.24 3.49 18.84
C PRO A 80 -4.63 2.16 19.48
N THR A 81 -4.17 1.92 20.71
CA THR A 81 -4.49 0.70 21.50
C THR A 81 -6.00 0.51 21.69
N HIS A 82 -6.77 1.60 21.70
CA HIS A 82 -8.22 1.59 21.73
C HIS A 82 -8.76 2.51 20.63
N MET A 83 -9.68 1.97 19.82
CA MET A 83 -10.43 2.75 18.84
C MET A 83 -11.76 3.18 19.47
N PRO A 84 -12.14 4.46 19.41
CA PRO A 84 -13.41 4.93 19.97
C PRO A 84 -14.59 4.28 19.25
N HIS A 85 -15.74 4.20 19.94
CA HIS A 85 -16.96 3.70 19.33
C HIS A 85 -17.39 4.66 18.19
N PRO A 86 -17.94 4.17 17.05
CA PRO A 86 -18.31 5.04 15.94
C PRO A 86 -19.26 6.18 16.30
N SER A 87 -20.09 6.03 17.34
CA SER A 87 -20.96 7.09 17.86
C SER A 87 -20.22 8.26 18.53
N GLN A 88 -18.93 8.11 18.80
CA GLN A 88 -18.03 9.13 19.34
C GLN A 88 -17.18 9.80 18.25
N CYS A 89 -17.33 9.36 16.99
CA CYS A 89 -16.58 9.90 15.86
C CYS A 89 -17.41 10.95 15.13
N GLU A 90 -16.81 12.11 14.90
CA GLU A 90 -17.40 13.19 14.11
C GLU A 90 -16.76 13.27 12.73
N LEU A 91 -17.54 13.63 11.73
CA LEU A 91 -17.06 13.91 10.38
C LEU A 91 -16.78 15.41 10.25
N TYR A 92 -15.63 15.74 9.67
CA TYR A 92 -15.21 17.12 9.44
C TYR A 92 -15.11 17.41 7.95
N TYR A 93 -15.54 18.61 7.56
CA TYR A 93 -15.25 19.14 6.23
C TYR A 93 -13.79 19.59 6.15
N VAL A 94 -13.12 19.17 5.08
CA VAL A 94 -11.74 19.56 4.79
C VAL A 94 -11.76 20.61 3.68
N ASN A 95 -11.16 21.77 3.94
CA ASN A 95 -10.96 22.80 2.92
C ASN A 95 -9.83 22.36 1.97
N ARG A 96 -10.14 22.23 0.67
CA ARG A 96 -9.20 21.76 -0.35
C ARG A 96 -8.03 22.71 -0.57
N ASP A 97 -8.28 24.02 -0.61
CA ASP A 97 -7.22 25.03 -0.81
C ASP A 97 -6.18 24.97 0.32
N THR A 98 -6.64 24.71 1.55
CA THR A 98 -5.75 24.55 2.71
C THR A 98 -5.02 23.20 2.68
N LEU A 99 -5.69 22.15 2.23
CA LEU A 99 -5.13 20.81 2.07
C LEU A 99 -4.00 20.79 1.03
N PHE A 100 -4.20 21.45 -0.11
CA PHE A 100 -3.23 21.53 -1.22
C PHE A 100 -2.33 22.77 -1.17
N SER A 101 -2.21 23.42 -0.01
CA SER A 101 -1.37 24.60 0.19
C SER A 101 0.15 24.32 0.20
N TYR A 102 0.55 23.04 0.11
CA TYR A 102 1.95 22.59 0.23
C TYR A 102 2.61 22.96 1.57
N HIS A 103 1.82 23.27 2.59
CA HIS A 103 2.31 23.45 3.95
C HIS A 103 2.66 22.09 4.58
N LYS A 104 3.76 22.01 5.32
CA LYS A 104 4.28 20.75 5.91
C LYS A 104 3.22 19.94 6.68
N ALA A 105 2.35 20.61 7.44
CA ALA A 105 1.29 19.92 8.18
C ALA A 105 0.17 19.39 7.26
N SER A 106 -0.15 20.15 6.21
CA SER A 106 -1.15 19.76 5.21
C SER A 106 -0.65 18.58 4.38
N GLU A 107 0.63 18.56 4.01
CA GLU A 107 1.24 17.42 3.30
C GLU A 107 1.17 16.12 4.10
N VAL A 108 1.53 16.15 5.39
CA VAL A 108 1.40 14.96 6.25
C VAL A 108 -0.07 14.49 6.35
N PHE A 109 -1.01 15.42 6.40
CA PHE A 109 -2.44 15.10 6.44
C PHE A 109 -2.95 14.54 5.11
N LEU A 110 -2.53 15.12 3.98
CA LEU A 110 -2.83 14.65 2.63
C LEU A 110 -2.29 13.24 2.40
N GLN A 111 -1.03 12.98 2.77
CA GLN A 111 -0.44 11.64 2.68
C GLN A 111 -1.24 10.60 3.48
N ARG A 112 -1.77 10.96 4.65
CA ARG A 112 -2.64 10.06 5.44
C ARG A 112 -3.98 9.81 4.77
N ILE A 113 -4.62 10.83 4.21
CA ILE A 113 -5.88 10.67 3.45
C ILE A 113 -5.63 9.75 2.24
N MET A 114 -4.58 10.03 1.47
CA MET A 114 -4.22 9.22 0.31
C MET A 114 -3.86 7.79 0.70
N SER A 115 -3.22 7.57 1.85
CA SER A 115 -2.90 6.23 2.36
C SER A 115 -4.16 5.40 2.55
N LEU A 116 -5.21 6.00 3.12
CA LEU A 116 -6.49 5.35 3.36
C LEU A 116 -7.22 5.09 2.05
N TYR A 117 -7.20 6.06 1.13
CA TYR A 117 -7.81 5.96 -0.19
C TYR A 117 -7.19 4.81 -1.01
N VAL A 118 -5.86 4.82 -1.13
CA VAL A 118 -5.08 3.82 -1.87
C VAL A 118 -5.22 2.42 -1.26
N SER A 119 -5.32 2.32 0.06
CA SER A 119 -5.49 1.03 0.74
C SER A 119 -6.88 0.42 0.56
N SER A 120 -7.90 1.24 0.33
CA SER A 120 -9.30 0.81 0.21
C SER A 120 -9.67 0.42 -1.21
N HIS A 121 -9.04 1.03 -2.22
CA HIS A 121 -9.33 0.79 -3.63
C HIS A 121 -8.37 -0.22 -4.28
N TYR A 122 -8.91 -1.04 -5.19
CA TYR A 122 -8.19 -2.12 -5.88
C TYR A 122 -7.17 -1.60 -6.90
N LYS A 123 -7.51 -0.52 -7.61
CA LYS A 123 -6.67 0.16 -8.60
C LYS A 123 -6.67 1.65 -8.25
N ASN A 124 -5.49 2.25 -8.16
CA ASN A 124 -5.34 3.68 -7.93
C ASN A 124 -4.62 4.29 -9.13
N SER A 125 -5.07 5.45 -9.56
CA SER A 125 -4.40 6.27 -10.56
C SER A 125 -3.94 7.56 -9.91
N PRO A 126 -2.73 8.08 -10.23
CA PRO A 126 -2.32 9.42 -9.80
C PRO A 126 -3.30 10.52 -10.23
N ASN A 127 -4.13 10.27 -11.25
CA ASN A 127 -5.21 11.19 -11.65
C ASN A 127 -6.31 11.34 -10.59
N ASP A 128 -6.42 10.43 -9.62
CA ASP A 128 -7.42 10.51 -8.56
C ASP A 128 -7.15 11.75 -7.66
N LEU A 129 -5.87 12.10 -7.45
CA LEU A 129 -5.48 13.34 -6.78
C LEU A 129 -5.96 14.58 -7.55
N LEU A 130 -5.81 14.57 -8.88
CA LEU A 130 -6.26 15.68 -9.73
C LEU A 130 -7.77 15.87 -9.68
N LEU A 131 -8.54 14.80 -9.47
CA LEU A 131 -10.00 14.88 -9.30
C LEU A 131 -10.40 15.43 -7.91
N MET A 132 -9.51 15.29 -6.92
CA MET A 132 -9.72 15.79 -5.55
C MET A 132 -9.35 17.27 -5.39
N CYS A 133 -8.50 17.81 -6.26
CA CYS A 133 -8.24 19.24 -6.39
C CYS A 133 -9.48 19.95 -6.96
#